data_AF-A0A124FK31-F1
#
_entry.id   AF-A0A124FK31-F1
#
_cell.length_a   1.000
_cell.length_b   1.000
_cell.length_c   1.000
_cell.angle_alpha   90.00
_cell.angle_beta   90.00
_cell.angle_gamma   90.00
#
_symmetry.space_group_name_H-M   'P 1'
#
loop_
_entity.id
_entity.type
_entity.pdbx_description
1 polymer ?
#
loop_
_entity_poly.entity_id
_entity_poly.type
_entity_poly.pdbx_seq_one_letter_code
_entity_poly.pdbx_strand_id
1 'polypeptide(L)'
;AQGGIIPLAFNSTQDNASYLFRDVRTKVKPIVKRTGIAFQVKIKGTGELIATAPETVDITKRGDVKKMEALINREVERRCRNAVARAKGLRSDVFGFGDKLHRTHPQVWRKIENRWEETFPYVNVDIQADFSLEHSGLLTRSLKIR
;
A
#
# COMPACT_ATOMS: atom_id res chain seq x y z
N ALA A 1 0.99 11.49 2.45
CA ALA A 1 0.82 12.05 1.10
C ALA A 1 -0.64 12.42 0.93
N GLN A 2 -0.93 13.60 0.40
CA GLN A 2 -2.29 14.06 0.07
C GLN A 2 -2.70 13.46 -1.28
N GLY A 3 -3.34 12.29 -1.25
CA GLY A 3 -3.97 11.68 -2.43
C GLY A 3 -3.04 11.16 -3.53
N GLY A 4 -3.64 10.41 -4.46
CA GLY A 4 -3.01 9.80 -5.63
C GLY A 4 -3.98 8.85 -6.34
N ILE A 5 -3.75 8.51 -7.60
CA ILE A 5 -4.62 7.61 -8.37
C ILE A 5 -3.85 6.34 -8.73
N ILE A 6 -4.49 5.18 -8.52
CA ILE A 6 -4.02 3.91 -9.06
C ILE A 6 -5.03 3.39 -10.09
N PRO A 7 -4.63 3.27 -11.37
CA PRO A 7 -5.42 2.52 -12.34
C PRO A 7 -5.31 1.03 -12.04
N LEU A 8 -6.44 0.34 -12.08
CA LEU A 8 -6.61 -1.09 -11.84
C LEU A 8 -7.41 -1.71 -12.98
N ALA A 9 -7.01 -2.90 -13.42
CA ALA A 9 -7.83 -3.71 -14.32
C ALA A 9 -8.77 -4.58 -13.48
N PHE A 10 -10.09 -4.45 -13.68
CA PHE A 10 -11.08 -5.20 -12.89
C PHE A 10 -11.44 -6.56 -13.51
N ASN A 11 -11.60 -6.59 -14.85
CA ASN A 11 -11.75 -7.78 -15.68
C ASN A 11 -10.81 -7.65 -16.88
N SER A 12 -10.31 -8.76 -17.41
CA SER A 12 -9.20 -8.79 -18.38
C SER A 12 -9.30 -7.73 -19.50
N THR A 13 -8.21 -6.98 -19.64
CA THR A 13 -7.78 -6.09 -20.74
C THR A 13 -8.68 -4.95 -21.24
N GLN A 14 -9.99 -4.90 -21.00
CA GLN A 14 -10.84 -3.80 -21.49
C GLN A 14 -11.52 -2.96 -20.39
N ASP A 15 -11.52 -3.44 -19.14
CA ASP A 15 -12.30 -2.85 -18.05
C ASP A 15 -11.39 -2.23 -16.98
N ASN A 16 -10.98 -0.98 -17.23
CA ASN A 16 -10.14 -0.22 -16.30
C ASN A 16 -10.99 0.58 -15.30
N ALA A 17 -10.60 0.50 -14.04
CA ALA A 17 -11.12 1.32 -12.95
C ALA A 17 -9.98 2.16 -12.34
N SER A 18 -10.26 3.41 -11.98
CA SER A 18 -9.28 4.27 -11.29
C SER A 18 -9.68 4.48 -9.84
N TYR A 19 -8.79 4.11 -8.92
CA TYR A 19 -8.96 4.30 -7.48
C TYR A 19 -8.21 5.55 -7.03
N LEU A 20 -8.95 6.54 -6.51
CA LEU A 20 -8.41 7.76 -5.93
C LEU A 20 -8.27 7.60 -4.41
N PHE A 21 -7.04 7.69 -3.90
CA PHE A 21 -6.77 7.69 -2.46
C PHE A 21 -7.28 8.96 -1.80
N ARG A 22 -7.94 8.83 -0.65
CA ARG A 22 -8.35 9.92 0.23
C ARG A 22 -7.46 9.97 1.45
N ASP A 23 -7.68 9.07 2.39
CA ASP A 23 -6.88 8.96 3.61
C ASP A 23 -5.93 7.78 3.51
N VAL A 24 -4.63 8.02 3.74
CA VAL A 24 -3.62 6.94 3.80
C VAL A 24 -2.75 7.12 5.02
N ARG A 25 -2.67 6.07 5.83
CA ARG A 25 -1.82 6.00 7.02
C ARG A 25 -0.88 4.81 6.91
N THR A 26 0.40 5.07 7.13
CA THR A 26 1.43 4.03 7.14
C THR A 26 2.01 3.89 8.53
N LYS A 27 2.14 2.65 8.99
CA LYS A 27 2.81 2.31 10.24
C LYS A 27 3.97 1.36 9.96
N VAL A 28 5.17 1.81 10.28
CA VAL A 28 6.39 1.00 10.19
C VAL A 28 6.82 0.58 11.59
N LYS A 29 7.02 -0.71 11.80
CA LYS A 29 7.47 -1.29 13.07
C LYS A 29 8.71 -2.16 12.85
N PRO A 30 9.85 -1.82 13.48
CA PRO A 30 10.97 -2.73 13.56
C PRO A 30 10.64 -3.93 14.45
N ILE A 31 11.05 -5.12 14.03
CA ILE A 31 10.96 -6.37 14.77
C ILE A 31 12.39 -6.88 14.90
N VAL A 32 12.95 -6.76 16.11
CA VAL A 32 14.28 -7.26 16.43
C VAL A 32 14.14 -8.65 17.05
N LYS A 33 14.75 -9.65 16.42
CA LYS A 33 14.83 -11.03 16.93
C LYS A 33 16.29 -11.45 16.99
N ARG A 34 16.56 -12.57 17.67
CA ARG A 34 17.90 -13.17 17.71
C ARG A 34 18.45 -13.48 16.30
N THR A 35 17.56 -13.78 15.35
CA THR A 35 17.90 -14.12 13.96
C THR A 35 18.14 -12.91 13.05
N GLY A 36 17.91 -11.68 13.53
CA GLY A 36 18.13 -10.47 12.76
C GLY A 36 17.01 -9.42 12.90
N ILE A 37 17.00 -8.48 11.97
CA ILE A 37 16.09 -7.34 11.94
C ILE A 37 15.09 -7.54 10.80
N ALA A 38 13.82 -7.31 11.11
CA ALA A 38 12.76 -7.23 10.12
C ALA A 38 11.93 -5.96 10.35
N PHE A 39 11.20 -5.54 9.31
CA PHE A 39 10.25 -4.44 9.41
C PHE A 39 8.88 -4.92 8.98
N GLN A 40 7.87 -4.59 9.77
CA GLN A 40 6.49 -4.71 9.38
C GLN A 40 5.97 -3.33 8.96
N VAL A 41 5.49 -3.24 7.73
CA VAL A 41 4.90 -2.05 7.13
C VAL A 41 3.41 -2.32 6.92
N LYS A 42 2.56 -1.63 7.67
CA LYS A 42 1.11 -1.66 7.48
C LYS A 42 0.66 -0.38 6.83
N ILE A 43 0.01 -0.49 5.68
CA ILE A 43 -0.56 0.62 4.93
C ILE A 43 -2.06 0.47 5.02
N LYS A 44 -2.73 1.45 5.62
CA LYS A 44 -4.18 1.52 5.67
C LYS A 44 -4.65 2.71 4.88
N GLY A 45 -5.73 2.57 4.14
CA GLY A 45 -6.31 3.72 3.50
C GLY A 45 -7.74 3.55 3.02
N THR A 46 -8.28 4.67 2.56
CA THR A 46 -9.62 4.77 2.00
C THR A 46 -9.56 5.52 0.68
N GLY A 47 -10.63 5.43 -0.12
CA GLY A 47 -10.66 6.02 -1.44
C GLY A 47 -11.90 5.66 -2.24
N GLU A 48 -12.00 6.30 -3.40
CA GLU A 48 -13.18 6.28 -4.26
C GLU A 48 -12.83 5.76 -5.67
N LEU A 49 -13.82 5.20 -6.37
CA LEU A 49 -13.71 4.96 -7.81
C LEU A 49 -14.13 6.23 -8.57
N ILE A 50 -13.23 6.74 -9.41
CA ILE A 50 -13.45 8.00 -10.15
C ILE A 50 -13.55 7.81 -11.67
N ALA A 51 -13.23 6.62 -12.16
CA ALA A 51 -13.45 6.24 -13.55
C ALA A 51 -13.68 4.73 -13.59
N THR A 52 -14.77 4.31 -14.20
CA THR A 52 -15.08 2.91 -14.51
C THR A 52 -15.52 2.87 -15.96
N ALA A 53 -15.11 1.86 -16.73
CA ALA A 53 -15.82 1.60 -17.98
C ALA A 53 -17.29 1.21 -17.64
N PRO A 54 -18.27 1.49 -18.51
CA PRO A 54 -19.67 1.13 -18.24
C PRO A 54 -19.79 -0.34 -17.81
N GLU A 55 -20.61 -0.62 -16.81
CA GLU A 55 -20.92 -2.00 -16.33
C GLU A 55 -19.76 -2.78 -15.69
N THR A 56 -18.59 -2.17 -15.46
CA THR A 56 -17.41 -2.91 -14.97
C THR A 56 -17.43 -3.23 -13.48
N VAL A 57 -17.93 -2.33 -12.64
CA VAL A 57 -17.94 -2.49 -11.18
C VAL A 57 -19.28 -2.03 -10.64
N ASP A 58 -20.05 -2.93 -10.06
CA ASP A 58 -21.28 -2.58 -9.36
C ASP A 58 -21.00 -2.37 -7.87
N ILE A 59 -20.84 -1.10 -7.47
CA ILE A 59 -20.56 -0.73 -6.07
C ILE A 59 -21.72 -1.05 -5.11
N THR A 60 -22.90 -1.40 -5.61
CA THR A 60 -24.02 -1.90 -4.78
C THR A 60 -23.84 -3.38 -4.44
N LYS A 61 -23.05 -4.13 -5.22
CA LYS A 61 -22.74 -5.53 -4.96
C LYS A 61 -21.53 -5.64 -4.04
N ARG A 62 -21.74 -6.21 -2.85
CA ARG A 62 -20.67 -6.51 -1.89
C ARG A 62 -19.53 -7.34 -2.50
N GLY A 63 -19.83 -8.21 -3.46
CA GLY A 63 -18.83 -9.02 -4.17
C GLY A 63 -17.84 -8.17 -4.96
N ASP A 64 -18.34 -7.20 -5.73
CA ASP A 64 -17.52 -6.32 -6.57
C ASP A 64 -16.70 -5.35 -5.73
N VAL A 65 -17.28 -4.81 -4.65
CA VAL A 65 -16.56 -3.97 -3.68
C VAL A 65 -15.37 -4.74 -3.10
N LYS A 66 -15.60 -5.94 -2.55
CA LYS A 66 -14.53 -6.76 -1.97
C LYS A 66 -13.46 -7.15 -3.00
N LYS A 67 -13.88 -7.44 -4.23
CA LYS A 67 -12.94 -7.74 -5.31
C LYS A 67 -12.07 -6.53 -5.62
N MET A 68 -12.64 -5.33 -5.69
CA MET A 68 -11.89 -4.10 -5.93
C MET A 68 -10.92 -3.80 -4.78
N GLU A 69 -11.37 -3.92 -3.53
CA GLU A 69 -10.53 -3.78 -2.33
C GLU A 69 -9.33 -4.75 -2.37
N ALA A 70 -9.57 -6.01 -2.73
CA ALA A 70 -8.50 -6.99 -2.90
C ALA A 70 -7.51 -6.63 -4.03
N LEU A 71 -8.01 -6.08 -5.14
CA LEU A 71 -7.17 -5.63 -6.26
C LEU A 71 -6.30 -4.45 -5.88
N ILE A 72 -6.85 -3.42 -5.23
CA ILE A 72 -6.07 -2.26 -4.78
C ILE A 72 -5.03 -2.67 -3.72
N ASN A 73 -5.40 -3.55 -2.77
CA ASN A 73 -4.47 -4.07 -1.77
C ASN A 73 -3.26 -4.77 -2.41
N ARG A 74 -3.53 -5.68 -3.35
CA ARG A 74 -2.48 -6.40 -4.08
C ARG A 74 -1.60 -5.46 -4.88
N GLU A 75 -2.18 -4.47 -5.55
CA GLU A 75 -1.41 -3.54 -6.39
C GLU A 75 -0.53 -2.61 -5.55
N VAL A 76 -1.03 -2.09 -4.43
CA VAL A 76 -0.23 -1.30 -3.50
C VAL A 76 0.91 -2.12 -2.92
N GLU A 77 0.63 -3.34 -2.44
CA GLU A 77 1.68 -4.23 -1.93
C GLU A 77 2.74 -4.51 -2.98
N ARG A 78 2.34 -4.83 -4.22
CA ARG A 78 3.26 -5.08 -5.33
C ARG A 78 4.14 -3.88 -5.62
N ARG A 79 3.57 -2.67 -5.75
CA ARG A 79 4.34 -1.43 -6.00
C ARG A 79 5.32 -1.14 -4.87
N CYS A 80 4.88 -1.24 -3.62
CA CYS A 80 5.75 -1.02 -2.47
C CYS A 80 6.87 -2.06 -2.37
N ARG A 81 6.58 -3.36 -2.59
CA ARG A 81 7.59 -4.42 -2.62
C ARG A 81 8.63 -4.19 -3.71
N ASN A 82 8.20 -3.77 -4.90
CA ASN A 82 9.12 -3.44 -6.00
C ASN A 82 10.01 -2.23 -5.68
N ALA A 83 9.45 -1.18 -5.07
CA ALA A 83 10.21 -0.01 -4.66
C ALA A 83 11.27 -0.38 -3.60
N VAL A 84 10.89 -1.19 -2.60
CA VAL A 84 11.83 -1.71 -1.59
C VAL A 84 12.89 -2.60 -2.22
N ALA A 85 12.52 -3.50 -3.12
CA ALA A 85 13.48 -4.35 -3.83
C ALA A 85 14.49 -3.51 -4.65
N ARG A 86 14.02 -2.45 -5.32
CA ARG A 86 14.91 -1.54 -6.06
C ARG A 86 15.87 -0.82 -5.13
N ALA A 87 15.38 -0.27 -4.02
CA ALA A 87 16.20 0.41 -3.02
C ALA A 87 17.27 -0.52 -2.42
N LYS A 88 16.90 -1.78 -2.13
CA LYS A 88 17.83 -2.82 -1.68
C LYS A 88 18.91 -3.13 -2.72
N GLY A 89 18.56 -3.22 -4.00
CA GLY A 89 19.53 -3.42 -5.09
C GLY A 89 20.51 -2.23 -5.24
N LEU A 90 20.08 -1.04 -4.83
CA LEU A 90 20.92 0.17 -4.77
C LEU A 90 21.63 0.35 -3.42
N ARG A 91 21.45 -0.60 -2.48
CA ARG A 91 21.95 -0.53 -1.10
C ARG A 91 21.55 0.77 -0.36
N SER A 92 20.49 1.43 -0.79
CA SER A 92 20.11 2.75 -0.32
C SER A 92 18.80 2.73 0.45
N ASP A 93 18.84 3.12 1.73
CA ASP A 93 17.66 3.18 2.60
C ASP A 93 16.92 4.52 2.45
N VAL A 94 16.34 4.74 1.28
CA VAL A 94 15.56 5.96 0.96
C VAL A 94 14.24 6.07 1.75
N PHE A 95 13.84 5.00 2.45
CA PHE A 95 12.58 4.95 3.21
C PHE A 95 12.76 5.24 4.70
N GLY A 96 14.00 5.34 5.18
CA GLY A 96 14.31 5.65 6.58
C GLY A 96 14.05 4.49 7.55
N PHE A 97 14.26 3.24 7.13
CA PHE A 97 14.15 2.08 8.01
C PHE A 97 15.20 2.11 9.13
N GLY A 98 16.43 2.49 8.80
CA GLY A 98 17.54 2.68 9.73
C GLY A 98 17.23 3.75 10.76
N ASP A 99 16.72 4.91 10.33
CA ASP A 99 16.26 5.97 11.23
C ASP A 99 15.15 5.48 12.18
N LYS A 100 14.20 4.69 11.65
CA LYS A 100 13.13 4.12 12.48
C LYS A 100 13.70 3.15 13.52
N LEU A 101 14.68 2.34 13.14
CA LEU A 101 15.36 1.43 14.04
C LEU A 101 16.17 2.19 15.09
N HIS A 102 16.91 3.23 14.70
CA HIS A 102 17.65 4.09 15.60
C HIS A 102 16.74 4.70 16.68
N ARG A 103 15.62 5.28 16.27
CA ARG A 103 14.66 5.91 17.20
C ARG A 103 13.98 4.96 18.17
N THR A 104 13.86 3.67 17.83
CA THR A 104 13.08 2.69 18.63
C THR A 104 13.94 1.64 19.33
N HIS A 105 15.13 1.35 18.79
CA HIS A 105 16.08 0.35 19.27
C HIS A 105 17.52 0.89 19.13
N PRO A 106 17.87 2.00 19.82
CA PRO A 106 19.17 2.68 19.65
C PRO A 106 20.37 1.77 19.96
N GLN A 107 20.24 0.83 20.90
CA GLN A 107 21.29 -0.13 21.22
C GLN A 107 21.57 -1.12 20.10
N VAL A 108 20.55 -1.50 19.33
CA VAL A 108 20.70 -2.38 18.17
C VAL A 108 21.31 -1.60 17.02
N TRP A 109 20.83 -0.37 16.80
CA TRP A 109 21.34 0.53 15.77
C TRP A 109 22.85 0.79 15.91
N ARG A 110 23.34 1.13 17.10
CA ARG A 110 24.78 1.34 17.37
C ARG A 110 25.67 0.17 16.95
N LYS A 111 25.16 -1.06 16.94
CA LYS A 111 25.93 -2.27 16.55
C LYS A 111 26.02 -2.48 15.04
N ILE A 112 25.21 -1.76 14.26
CA ILE A 112 25.07 -2.00 12.82
C ILE A 112 25.17 -0.72 11.98
N GLU A 113 25.11 0.48 12.59
CA GLU A 113 25.04 1.75 11.87
C GLU A 113 26.18 1.93 10.86
N ASN A 114 27.41 1.56 11.24
CA ASN A 114 28.58 1.63 10.37
C ASN A 114 28.54 0.68 9.16
N ARG A 115 27.66 -0.33 9.18
CA ARG A 115 27.48 -1.33 8.11
C ARG A 115 26.03 -1.40 7.64
N TRP A 116 25.24 -0.36 7.88
CA TRP A 116 23.81 -0.38 7.58
C TRP A 116 23.57 -0.56 6.08
N GLU A 117 24.37 0.12 5.25
CA GLU A 117 24.35 -0.01 3.80
C GLU A 117 24.54 -1.47 3.33
N GLU A 118 25.38 -2.24 4.03
CA GLU A 118 25.62 -3.64 3.74
C GLU A 118 24.53 -4.57 4.29
N THR A 119 23.91 -4.16 5.39
CA THR A 119 22.88 -4.93 6.09
C THR A 119 21.51 -4.79 5.42
N PHE A 120 21.16 -3.58 5.01
CA PHE A 120 19.84 -3.20 4.50
C PHE A 120 19.30 -4.11 3.37
N PRO A 121 20.11 -4.49 2.35
CA PRO A 121 19.64 -5.40 1.29
C PRO A 121 19.00 -6.70 1.80
N TYR A 122 19.52 -7.23 2.92
CA TYR A 122 19.12 -8.52 3.49
C TYR A 122 18.02 -8.43 4.54
N VAL A 123 17.66 -7.22 4.98
CA VAL A 123 16.62 -7.01 6.00
C VAL A 123 15.26 -7.43 5.46
N ASN A 124 14.51 -8.26 6.19
CA ASN A 124 13.17 -8.63 5.76
C ASN A 124 12.18 -7.46 5.92
N VAL A 125 11.39 -7.18 4.90
CA VAL A 125 10.37 -6.12 4.92
C VAL A 125 9.02 -6.75 4.54
N ASP A 126 8.16 -6.93 5.53
CA ASP A 126 6.80 -7.44 5.36
C ASP A 126 5.84 -6.27 5.16
N ILE A 127 5.18 -6.23 3.99
CA ILE A 127 4.30 -5.13 3.58
C ILE A 127 2.88 -5.68 3.45
N GLN A 128 1.95 -5.06 4.16
CA GLN A 128 0.52 -5.40 4.13
C GLN A 128 -0.29 -4.15 3.85
N ALA A 129 -1.19 -4.23 2.88
CA ALA A 129 -2.13 -3.17 2.54
C ALA A 129 -3.55 -3.54 2.98
N ASP A 130 -4.29 -2.54 3.46
CA ASP A 130 -5.68 -2.66 3.90
C ASP A 130 -6.41 -1.38 3.50
N PHE A 131 -6.92 -1.40 2.26
CA PHE A 131 -7.69 -0.35 1.64
C PHE A 131 -9.14 -0.74 1.52
N SER A 132 -10.01 0.22 1.85
CA SER A 132 -11.45 0.09 1.70
C SER A 132 -12.00 1.08 0.69
N LEU A 133 -13.06 0.71 0.00
CA LEU A 133 -13.82 1.64 -0.81
C LEU A 133 -14.72 2.50 0.10
N GLU A 134 -14.66 3.81 -0.08
CA GLU A 134 -15.66 4.70 0.47
C GLU A 134 -16.91 4.61 -0.41
N HIS A 135 -18.02 4.17 0.17
CA HIS A 135 -19.33 4.33 -0.47
C HIS A 135 -19.61 5.82 -0.58
N SER A 136 -19.34 6.39 -1.75
CA SER A 136 -19.87 7.71 -2.03
C SER A 136 -21.40 7.58 -1.99
N GLY A 137 -22.06 8.39 -1.16
CA GLY A 137 -23.50 8.64 -1.26
C GLY A 137 -23.92 9.26 -2.61
N LEU A 138 -23.03 9.28 -3.60
CA LEU A 138 -23.21 9.75 -4.97
C LEU A 138 -23.80 8.66 -5.90
N LEU A 139 -24.44 7.64 -5.33
CA LEU A 139 -25.70 7.18 -5.89
C LEU A 139 -26.79 8.22 -5.59
N THR A 140 -26.60 9.46 -6.07
CA THR A 140 -27.76 10.19 -6.60
C THR A 140 -28.30 9.28 -7.67
N ARG A 141 -29.29 8.46 -7.28
CA ARG A 141 -30.27 7.89 -8.18
C ARG A 141 -30.51 8.97 -9.22
N SER A 142 -30.16 8.72 -10.47
CA SER A 142 -30.92 9.35 -11.54
C SER A 142 -32.34 8.85 -11.32
N LEU A 143 -33.13 9.61 -10.56
CA LEU A 143 -34.57 9.49 -10.50
C LEU A 143 -34.99 9.63 -11.96
N LYS A 144 -35.31 8.51 -12.60
CA LYS A 144 -36.13 8.56 -13.80
C LYS A 144 -37.47 9.08 -13.31
N ILE A 145 -37.64 10.40 -13.35
CA ILE A 145 -38.95 11.02 -13.32
C ILE A 145 -39.62 10.52 -14.59
N ARG A 146 -40.59 9.61 -14.42
CA ARG A 146 -41.59 9.29 -15.43
C ARG A 146 -42.83 10.09 -15.10
#